data_AF-A0A8T7L8F3-F1
#
_entry.id   AF-A0A8T7L8F3-F1
#
_cell.length_a   1.000
_cell.length_b   1.000
_cell.length_c   1.000
_cell.angle_alpha   90.00
_cell.angle_beta   90.00
_cell.angle_gamma   90.00
#
_symmetry.space_group_name_H-M   'P 1'
#
loop_
_entity.id
_entity.type
_entity.pdbx_description
1 polymer ?
#
loop_
_entity_poly.entity_id
_entity_poly.type
_entity_poly.pdbx_seq_one_letter_code
_entity_poly.pdbx_strand_id
1 'polypeptide(L)'
;MNIGRALTYAFEDPAVTGKLVILAALGFIGTITLPLLLVGLVAWAAVMGYLVDLIHNLHERRRYPLPRWEDYGAKIGKGSNVLAAALVYNLPNILVGCCLLTVNFLDGRLLGGAVGLLALCCLGPALLLYNLIAWPMLALGLARYADENTIVAFFQFGDLFNTLRRRFGVTLQWMLVMLVANLIFGLFFLIPCIGWLGAPALSVPVVGYLTALFAYQIDQPGR
;
A
#
# COMPACT_ATOMS: atom_id res chain seq x y z
N MET A 1 9.08 -15.01 7.07
CA MET A 1 9.45 -13.89 6.17
C MET A 1 10.55 -13.09 6.86
N ASN A 2 11.67 -12.80 6.19
CA ASN A 2 12.80 -12.10 6.80
C ASN A 2 12.75 -10.59 6.53
N ILE A 3 12.30 -9.81 7.51
CA ILE A 3 12.22 -8.34 7.43
C ILE A 3 13.61 -7.71 7.21
N GLY A 4 14.64 -8.28 7.85
CA GLY A 4 16.02 -7.79 7.69
C GLY A 4 16.46 -7.78 6.22
N ARG A 5 16.13 -8.83 5.46
CA ARG A 5 16.45 -8.89 4.03
C ARG A 5 15.64 -7.89 3.20
N ALA A 6 14.40 -7.60 3.61
CA ALA A 6 13.56 -6.58 2.99
C ALA A 6 14.11 -5.15 3.18
N LEU A 7 14.93 -4.92 4.21
CA LEU A 7 15.61 -3.64 4.44
C LEU A 7 16.97 -3.59 3.75
N THR A 8 17.77 -4.67 3.82
CA THR A 8 19.14 -4.67 3.31
C THR A 8 19.22 -4.74 1.78
N TYR A 9 18.28 -5.43 1.11
CA TYR A 9 18.35 -5.59 -0.35
C TYR A 9 18.32 -4.24 -1.09
N ALA A 10 17.63 -3.25 -0.52
CA ALA A 10 17.54 -1.93 -1.13
C ALA A 10 18.93 -1.26 -1.20
N PHE A 11 19.79 -1.52 -0.21
CA PHE A 11 21.15 -0.97 -0.09
C PHE A 11 22.21 -1.76 -0.85
N GLU A 12 21.89 -2.94 -1.38
CA GLU A 12 22.81 -3.77 -2.17
C GLU A 12 22.96 -3.29 -3.63
N ASP A 13 22.11 -2.36 -4.08
CA ASP A 13 22.17 -1.77 -5.43
C ASP A 13 23.23 -0.65 -5.50
N PRO A 14 24.22 -0.73 -6.41
CA PRO A 14 25.24 0.31 -6.56
C PRO A 14 24.68 1.70 -6.93
N ALA A 15 23.46 1.77 -7.48
CA ALA A 15 22.76 3.01 -7.81
C ALA A 15 21.62 3.35 -6.82
N VAL A 16 21.66 2.82 -5.60
CA VAL A 16 20.61 2.99 -4.58
C VAL A 16 20.29 4.46 -4.30
N THR A 17 21.32 5.30 -4.17
CA THR A 17 21.15 6.70 -3.76
C THR A 17 20.29 7.48 -4.75
N GLY A 18 20.53 7.33 -6.06
CA GLY A 18 19.74 8.05 -7.07
C GLY A 18 18.28 7.59 -7.11
N LYS A 19 18.04 6.28 -7.02
CA LYS A 19 16.68 5.71 -7.09
C LYS A 19 15.86 6.03 -5.84
N LEU A 20 16.47 5.89 -4.65
CA LEU A 20 15.81 6.17 -3.37
C LEU A 20 15.60 7.66 -3.15
N VAL A 21 16.53 8.53 -3.57
CA VAL A 21 16.36 9.99 -3.43
C VAL A 21 15.23 10.49 -4.32
N ILE A 22 15.11 10.00 -5.56
CA ILE A 22 13.97 10.38 -6.42
C ILE A 22 12.66 9.87 -5.85
N LEU A 23 12.63 8.65 -5.30
CA LEU A 23 11.46 8.10 -4.61
C LEU A 23 11.09 8.92 -3.37
N ALA A 24 12.09 9.31 -2.57
CA ALA A 24 11.94 10.15 -1.39
C ALA A 24 11.35 11.52 -1.78
N ALA A 25 11.92 12.15 -2.81
CA ALA A 25 11.51 13.45 -3.30
C ALA A 25 10.08 13.41 -3.86
N LEU A 26 9.74 12.42 -4.69
CA LEU A 26 8.38 12.26 -5.23
C LEU A 26 7.36 11.93 -4.15
N GLY A 27 7.72 11.07 -3.18
CA GLY A 27 6.85 10.78 -2.03
C GLY A 27 6.61 11.99 -1.14
N PHE A 28 7.66 12.79 -0.88
CA PHE A 28 7.56 14.02 -0.10
C PHE A 28 6.75 15.10 -0.82
N ILE A 29 7.05 15.34 -2.10
CA ILE A 29 6.27 16.26 -2.94
C ILE A 29 4.81 15.81 -2.98
N GLY A 30 4.56 14.52 -3.22
CA GLY A 30 3.21 13.95 -3.27
C GLY A 30 2.44 14.10 -1.95
N THR A 31 3.12 13.99 -0.81
CA THR A 31 2.51 14.18 0.52
C THR A 31 2.19 15.66 0.79
N ILE A 32 3.10 16.58 0.47
CA ILE A 32 2.91 18.02 0.68
C ILE A 32 1.90 18.61 -0.30
N THR A 33 1.89 18.15 -1.54
CA THR A 33 0.96 18.62 -2.59
C THR A 33 -0.31 17.80 -2.69
N LEU A 34 -0.52 16.83 -1.78
CA LEU A 34 -1.80 16.12 -1.62
C LEU A 34 -3.01 17.06 -1.45
N PRO A 35 -2.92 18.18 -0.69
CA PRO A 35 -4.00 19.17 -0.61
C PRO A 35 -4.31 19.82 -1.97
N LEU A 36 -3.32 19.86 -2.86
CA LEU A 36 -3.43 20.32 -4.24
C LEU A 36 -3.84 19.18 -5.20
N LEU A 37 -4.69 18.27 -4.70
CA LEU A 37 -5.34 17.06 -5.23
C LEU A 37 -4.85 16.50 -6.58
N LEU A 38 -4.74 17.32 -7.63
CA LEU A 38 -4.21 16.93 -8.94
C LEU A 38 -2.71 16.58 -8.92
N VAL A 39 -1.86 17.43 -8.34
CA VAL A 39 -0.39 17.26 -8.41
C VAL A 39 0.06 16.14 -7.48
N GLY A 40 -0.49 16.10 -6.27
CA GLY A 40 -0.21 15.04 -5.31
C GLY A 40 -0.60 13.66 -5.82
N LEU A 41 -1.76 13.53 -6.48
CA LEU A 41 -2.23 12.24 -7.01
C LEU A 41 -1.32 11.71 -8.13
N VAL A 42 -0.81 12.59 -9.01
CA VAL A 42 0.13 12.19 -10.08
C VAL A 42 1.46 11.72 -9.50
N ALA A 43 1.99 12.40 -8.47
CA ALA A 43 3.20 11.97 -7.79
C ALA A 43 3.00 10.59 -7.12
N TRP A 44 1.87 10.38 -6.45
CA TRP A 44 1.50 9.08 -5.88
C TRP A 44 1.30 8.01 -6.95
N ALA A 45 0.74 8.34 -8.11
CA ALA A 45 0.61 7.42 -9.23
C ALA A 45 1.99 6.98 -9.73
N ALA A 46 2.94 7.91 -9.88
CA ALA A 46 4.31 7.58 -10.27
C ALA A 46 4.98 6.62 -9.26
N VAL A 47 4.79 6.86 -7.96
CA VAL A 47 5.32 6.01 -6.88
C VAL A 47 4.67 4.62 -6.89
N MET A 48 3.35 4.52 -7.08
CA MET A 48 2.66 3.23 -7.19
C MET A 48 3.06 2.47 -8.46
N GLY A 49 3.28 3.16 -9.58
CA GLY A 49 3.83 2.53 -10.79
C GLY A 49 5.25 1.99 -10.56
N TYR A 50 6.08 2.73 -9.82
CA TYR A 50 7.39 2.25 -9.39
C TYR A 50 7.30 0.98 -8.54
N LEU A 51 6.33 0.92 -7.62
CA LEU A 51 6.05 -0.26 -6.80
C LEU A 51 5.67 -1.48 -7.65
N VAL A 52 4.84 -1.30 -8.68
CA VAL A 52 4.45 -2.37 -9.62
C VAL A 52 5.67 -2.93 -10.36
N ASP A 53 6.50 -2.05 -10.94
CA ASP A 53 7.72 -2.48 -11.64
C ASP A 53 8.72 -3.18 -10.69
N LEU A 54 8.79 -2.73 -9.44
CA LEU A 54 9.61 -3.37 -8.42
C LEU A 54 9.13 -4.79 -8.11
N ILE A 55 7.82 -4.98 -7.91
CA ILE A 55 7.23 -6.30 -7.67
C ILE A 55 7.49 -7.23 -8.86
N HIS A 56 7.30 -6.73 -10.08
CA HIS A 56 7.60 -7.48 -11.30
C HIS A 56 9.07 -7.91 -11.38
N ASN A 57 10.03 -7.00 -11.13
CA ASN A 57 11.46 -7.34 -11.13
C ASN A 57 11.83 -8.36 -10.04
N LEU A 58 11.13 -8.34 -8.90
CA LEU A 58 11.31 -9.29 -7.81
C LEU A 58 10.78 -10.69 -8.18
N HIS A 59 9.64 -10.76 -8.87
CA HIS A 59 9.11 -12.03 -9.41
C HIS A 59 10.06 -12.62 -10.46
N GLU A 60 10.63 -11.78 -11.34
CA GLU A 60 11.65 -12.19 -12.32
C GLU A 60 13.02 -12.52 -11.70
N ARG A 61 13.19 -12.37 -10.38
CA ARG A 61 14.45 -12.63 -9.64
C ARG A 61 15.65 -11.86 -10.21
N ARG A 62 15.45 -10.63 -10.68
CA ARG A 62 16.54 -9.80 -11.19
C ARG A 62 17.56 -9.50 -10.09
N ARG A 63 18.84 -9.45 -10.47
CA ARG A 63 19.96 -9.18 -9.55
C ARG A 63 19.85 -7.82 -8.84
N TYR A 64 19.29 -6.83 -9.53
CA TYR A 64 19.02 -5.48 -8.99
C TYR A 64 17.53 -5.17 -9.18
N PRO A 65 16.68 -5.41 -8.17
CA PRO A 65 15.24 -5.34 -8.34
C PRO A 65 14.70 -3.91 -8.41
N LEU A 66 15.42 -2.91 -7.88
CA LEU A 66 15.00 -1.51 -7.90
C LEU A 66 14.87 -0.99 -9.35
N PRO A 67 13.67 -0.62 -9.81
CA PRO A 67 13.50 -0.09 -11.15
C PRO A 67 14.19 1.27 -11.30
N ARG A 68 14.59 1.60 -12.53
CA ARG A 68 15.09 2.94 -12.86
C ARG A 68 13.91 3.90 -13.04
N TRP A 69 14.17 5.18 -12.79
CA TRP A 69 13.24 6.27 -13.10
C TRP A 69 13.37 6.65 -14.58
N GLU A 70 12.94 5.73 -15.43
CA GLU A 70 12.79 5.93 -16.87
C GLU A 70 11.27 5.87 -17.17
N ASP A 71 10.81 6.55 -18.21
CA ASP A 71 9.41 6.55 -18.67
C ASP A 71 8.35 6.85 -17.58
N TYR A 72 8.42 8.05 -17.00
CA TYR A 72 7.45 8.53 -16.00
C TYR A 72 5.99 8.37 -16.44
N GLY A 73 5.68 8.57 -17.74
CA GLY A 73 4.33 8.40 -18.28
C GLY A 73 3.79 6.97 -18.14
N ALA A 74 4.64 5.96 -18.42
CA ALA A 74 4.25 4.56 -18.27
C ALA A 74 4.04 4.20 -16.79
N LYS A 75 4.88 4.71 -15.88
CA LYS A 75 4.74 4.52 -14.44
C LYS A 75 3.46 5.16 -13.90
N ILE A 76 3.16 6.38 -14.32
CA ILE A 76 1.91 7.08 -13.94
C ILE A 76 0.69 6.28 -14.43
N GLY A 77 0.71 5.77 -15.67
CA GLY A 77 -0.37 4.95 -16.20
C GLY A 77 -0.57 3.62 -15.44
N LYS A 78 0.52 2.96 -15.04
CA LYS A 78 0.41 1.76 -14.19
C LYS A 78 -0.11 2.09 -12.80
N GLY A 79 0.38 3.16 -12.19
CA GLY A 79 0.01 3.54 -10.84
C GLY A 79 -1.37 4.19 -10.73
N SER A 80 -1.89 4.81 -11.79
CA SER A 80 -3.27 5.31 -11.82
C SER A 80 -4.28 4.16 -11.72
N ASN A 81 -3.99 3.00 -12.34
CA ASN A 81 -4.80 1.79 -12.18
C ASN A 81 -4.75 1.25 -10.75
N VAL A 82 -3.57 1.25 -10.12
CA VAL A 82 -3.41 0.88 -8.70
C VAL A 82 -4.18 1.84 -7.80
N LEU A 83 -4.12 3.14 -8.06
CA LEU A 83 -4.87 4.16 -7.33
C LEU A 83 -6.38 4.00 -7.51
N ALA A 84 -6.85 3.71 -8.72
CA ALA A 84 -8.25 3.44 -8.98
C ALA A 84 -8.74 2.21 -8.19
N ALA A 85 -7.96 1.13 -8.20
CA ALA A 85 -8.25 -0.05 -7.37
C ALA A 85 -8.24 0.29 -5.88
N ALA A 86 -7.22 1.03 -5.40
CA ALA A 86 -7.13 1.47 -4.01
C ALA A 86 -8.33 2.35 -3.61
N LEU A 87 -8.81 3.21 -4.50
CA LEU A 87 -10.00 4.04 -4.28
C LEU A 87 -11.26 3.19 -4.11
N VAL A 88 -11.44 2.17 -4.96
CA VAL A 88 -12.59 1.24 -4.86
C VAL A 88 -12.53 0.45 -3.56
N TYR A 89 -11.35 -0.05 -3.18
CA TYR A 89 -11.17 -0.77 -1.91
C TYR A 89 -11.34 0.14 -0.69
N ASN A 90 -11.03 1.44 -0.80
CA ASN A 90 -11.22 2.42 0.28
C ASN A 90 -12.59 3.11 0.26
N LEU A 91 -13.45 2.83 -0.71
CA LEU A 91 -14.78 3.44 -0.83
C LEU A 91 -15.60 3.31 0.48
N PRO A 92 -15.64 2.15 1.16
CA PRO A 92 -16.35 2.01 2.42
C PRO A 92 -15.76 2.89 3.53
N ASN A 93 -14.44 3.04 3.58
CA ASN A 93 -13.75 3.91 4.53
C ASN A 93 -14.09 5.38 4.26
N ILE A 94 -14.12 5.79 2.99
CA ILE A 94 -14.44 7.17 2.57
C ILE A 94 -15.90 7.52 2.89
N LEU A 95 -16.84 6.60 2.59
CA LEU A 95 -18.26 6.80 2.88
C LEU A 95 -18.51 7.00 4.38
N VAL A 96 -17.90 6.16 5.22
CA VAL A 96 -18.06 6.26 6.67
C VAL A 96 -17.34 7.50 7.20
N GLY A 97 -16.15 7.81 6.71
CA GLY A 97 -15.42 9.03 7.05
C GLY A 97 -16.22 10.29 6.72
N CYS A 98 -16.84 10.35 5.55
CA CYS A 98 -17.68 11.47 5.14
C CYS A 98 -18.93 11.61 6.03
N CYS A 99 -19.62 10.49 6.33
CA CYS A 99 -20.75 10.50 7.26
C CYS A 99 -20.34 11.04 8.64
N LEU A 100 -19.23 10.56 9.20
CA LEU A 100 -18.71 11.04 10.48
C LEU A 100 -18.38 12.53 10.46
N LEU A 101 -17.76 13.03 9.39
CA LEU A 101 -17.47 14.46 9.27
C LEU A 101 -18.76 15.29 9.24
N THR A 102 -19.76 14.92 8.42
CA THR A 102 -21.01 15.68 8.32
C THR A 102 -21.78 15.78 9.64
N VAL A 103 -21.79 14.70 10.43
CA VAL A 103 -22.45 14.67 11.75
C VAL A 103 -21.73 15.57 12.77
N ASN A 104 -20.40 15.70 12.68
CA ASN A 104 -19.63 16.58 13.56
C ASN A 104 -19.81 18.07 13.22
N PHE A 105 -20.05 18.42 11.95
CA PHE A 105 -20.25 19.81 11.51
C PHE A 105 -21.66 20.37 11.78
N LEU A 106 -22.68 19.52 11.94
CA LEU A 106 -24.09 19.92 12.09
C LEU A 106 -24.50 20.37 13.52
N ASP A 107 -23.54 20.85 14.32
CA ASP A 107 -23.76 21.59 15.58
C ASP A 107 -24.65 20.92 16.64
N GLY A 108 -24.48 19.61 16.81
CA GLY A 108 -25.06 18.85 17.92
C GLY A 108 -23.98 18.17 18.73
N ARG A 109 -23.22 18.88 19.59
CA ARG A 109 -22.14 18.26 20.40
C ARG A 109 -22.57 17.00 21.17
N LEU A 110 -23.84 16.90 21.57
CA LEU A 110 -24.43 15.71 22.20
C LEU A 110 -24.84 14.62 21.20
N LEU A 111 -25.49 14.98 20.09
CA LEU A 111 -25.91 14.05 19.02
C LEU A 111 -24.71 13.50 18.24
N GLY A 112 -23.74 14.35 17.90
CA GLY A 112 -22.48 13.96 17.27
C GLY A 112 -21.59 13.12 18.19
N GLY A 113 -21.61 13.39 19.50
CA GLY A 113 -20.95 12.54 20.49
C GLY A 113 -21.57 11.13 20.57
N ALA A 114 -22.90 11.04 20.64
CA ALA A 114 -23.60 9.76 20.69
C ALA A 114 -23.48 8.97 19.38
N VAL A 115 -23.67 9.61 18.22
CA VAL A 115 -23.51 8.99 16.90
C VAL A 115 -22.05 8.61 16.65
N GLY A 116 -21.10 9.43 17.10
CA GLY A 116 -19.68 9.11 17.05
C GLY A 116 -19.32 7.87 17.87
N LEU A 117 -19.87 7.75 19.09
CA LEU A 117 -19.69 6.56 19.94
C LEU A 117 -20.33 5.31 19.32
N LEU A 118 -21.53 5.44 18.76
CA LEU A 118 -22.28 4.33 18.16
C LEU A 118 -21.62 3.87 16.86
N ALA A 119 -21.09 4.81 16.07
CA ALA A 119 -20.26 4.50 14.92
C ALA A 119 -18.95 3.82 15.33
N LEU A 120 -18.26 4.28 16.38
CA LEU A 120 -17.07 3.60 16.88
C LEU A 120 -17.37 2.20 17.43
N CYS A 121 -18.53 2.00 18.06
CA CYS A 121 -18.90 0.75 18.70
C CYS A 121 -19.40 -0.32 17.71
N CYS A 122 -20.18 0.08 16.70
CA CYS A 122 -20.78 -0.87 15.74
C CYS A 122 -20.11 -0.83 14.35
N LEU A 123 -19.89 0.36 13.78
CA LEU A 123 -19.27 0.50 12.46
C LEU A 123 -17.75 0.33 12.51
N GLY A 124 -17.10 0.74 13.60
CA GLY A 124 -15.66 0.64 13.81
C GLY A 124 -15.14 -0.80 13.68
N PRO A 125 -15.66 -1.78 14.45
CA PRO A 125 -15.24 -3.16 14.34
C PRO A 125 -15.55 -3.78 12.97
N ALA A 126 -16.71 -3.43 12.38
CA ALA A 126 -17.08 -3.91 11.05
C ALA A 126 -16.11 -3.40 9.97
N LEU A 127 -15.73 -2.12 10.02
CA LEU A 127 -14.70 -1.53 9.15
C LEU A 127 -13.33 -2.14 9.40
N LEU A 128 -12.98 -2.40 10.65
CA LEU A 128 -11.70 -3.01 10.99
C LEU A 128 -11.60 -4.40 10.38
N LEU A 129 -12.65 -5.23 10.52
CA LEU A 129 -12.72 -6.55 9.87
C LEU A 129 -12.68 -6.45 8.35
N TYR A 130 -13.39 -5.47 7.77
CA TYR A 130 -13.33 -5.20 6.34
C TYR A 130 -11.90 -4.87 5.88
N ASN A 131 -11.22 -3.93 6.53
CA ASN A 131 -9.85 -3.54 6.19
C ASN A 131 -8.86 -4.70 6.39
N LEU A 132 -9.08 -5.52 7.43
CA LEU A 132 -8.29 -6.71 7.70
C LEU A 132 -8.34 -7.70 6.53
N ILE A 133 -9.48 -7.82 5.85
CA ILE A 133 -9.63 -8.70 4.67
C ILE A 133 -9.21 -7.99 3.38
N ALA A 134 -9.61 -6.73 3.22
CA ALA A 134 -9.37 -5.93 2.03
C ALA A 134 -7.88 -5.67 1.78
N TRP A 135 -7.09 -5.51 2.84
CA TRP A 135 -5.67 -5.22 2.75
C TRP A 135 -4.83 -6.33 2.08
N PRO A 136 -4.88 -7.60 2.53
CA PRO A 136 -4.19 -8.68 1.85
C PRO A 136 -4.77 -8.98 0.47
N MET A 137 -6.07 -8.75 0.23
CA MET A 137 -6.67 -8.86 -1.11
C MET A 137 -6.05 -7.86 -2.08
N LEU A 138 -5.90 -6.60 -1.66
CA LEU A 138 -5.25 -5.58 -2.48
C LEU A 138 -3.78 -5.89 -2.73
N ALA A 139 -3.06 -6.40 -1.73
CA ALA A 139 -1.67 -6.80 -1.89
C ALA A 139 -1.50 -7.95 -2.90
N LEU A 140 -2.35 -8.97 -2.83
CA LEU A 140 -2.34 -10.07 -3.79
C LEU A 140 -2.76 -9.61 -5.19
N GLY A 141 -3.77 -8.73 -5.29
CA GLY A 141 -4.18 -8.10 -6.54
C GLY A 141 -3.07 -7.26 -7.17
N LEU A 142 -2.30 -6.53 -6.35
CA LEU A 142 -1.14 -5.76 -6.80
C LEU A 142 -0.04 -6.65 -7.36
N ALA A 143 0.21 -7.80 -6.72
CA ALA A 143 1.17 -8.77 -7.22
C ALA A 143 0.74 -9.37 -8.56
N ARG A 144 -0.52 -9.79 -8.71
CA ARG A 144 -1.06 -10.27 -9.99
C ARG A 144 -1.06 -9.20 -11.07
N TYR A 145 -1.39 -7.95 -10.71
CA TYR A 145 -1.32 -6.82 -11.63
C TYR A 145 0.10 -6.55 -12.12
N ALA A 146 1.12 -6.76 -11.27
CA ALA A 146 2.51 -6.63 -11.70
C ALA A 146 2.92 -7.63 -12.78
N ASP A 147 2.28 -8.79 -12.83
CA ASP A 147 2.55 -9.83 -13.84
C ASP A 147 1.64 -9.71 -15.07
N GLU A 148 0.34 -9.51 -14.87
CA GLU A 148 -0.65 -9.49 -15.95
C GLU A 148 -0.86 -8.11 -16.58
N ASN A 149 -0.54 -7.03 -15.84
CA ASN A 149 -0.78 -5.64 -16.22
C ASN A 149 -2.26 -5.33 -16.57
N THR A 150 -3.20 -6.11 -16.02
CA THR A 150 -4.65 -5.92 -16.23
C THR A 150 -5.35 -5.43 -14.96
N ILE A 151 -6.09 -4.32 -15.05
CA ILE A 151 -6.79 -3.76 -13.88
C ILE A 151 -7.83 -4.73 -13.28
N VAL A 152 -8.31 -5.67 -14.09
CA VAL A 152 -9.26 -6.71 -13.67
C VAL A 152 -8.69 -7.59 -12.57
N ALA A 153 -7.36 -7.80 -12.52
CA ALA A 153 -6.70 -8.58 -11.48
C ALA A 153 -7.01 -8.10 -10.05
N PHE A 154 -7.28 -6.81 -9.85
CA PHE A 154 -7.67 -6.26 -8.54
C PHE A 154 -9.11 -6.61 -8.14
N PHE A 155 -10.00 -6.83 -9.10
CA PHE A 155 -11.44 -7.01 -8.89
C PHE A 155 -11.88 -8.48 -8.91
N GLN A 156 -10.92 -9.41 -8.98
CA GLN A 156 -11.18 -10.85 -8.86
C GLN A 156 -11.44 -11.25 -7.40
N PHE A 157 -12.39 -10.58 -6.73
CA PHE A 157 -12.63 -10.72 -5.29
C PHE A 157 -12.86 -12.17 -4.85
N GLY A 158 -13.60 -12.95 -5.65
CA GLY A 158 -13.88 -14.35 -5.34
C GLY A 158 -12.62 -15.23 -5.34
N ASP A 159 -11.77 -15.08 -6.36
CA ASP A 159 -10.54 -15.87 -6.47
C ASP A 159 -9.47 -15.44 -5.48
N LEU A 160 -9.31 -14.11 -5.30
CA LEU A 160 -8.43 -13.53 -4.28
C LEU A 160 -8.84 -14.03 -2.88
N PHE A 161 -10.12 -13.96 -2.53
CA PHE A 161 -10.60 -14.39 -1.21
C PHE A 161 -10.44 -15.89 -1.00
N ASN A 162 -10.75 -16.72 -2.00
CA ASN A 162 -10.56 -18.17 -1.93
C ASN A 162 -9.07 -18.52 -1.77
N THR A 163 -8.18 -17.83 -2.47
CA THR A 163 -6.73 -18.02 -2.36
C THR A 163 -6.22 -17.67 -0.96
N LEU A 164 -6.63 -16.52 -0.42
CA LEU A 164 -6.30 -16.11 0.95
C LEU A 164 -6.84 -17.10 1.98
N ARG A 165 -8.08 -17.58 1.78
CA ARG A 165 -8.75 -18.56 2.66
C ARG A 165 -8.05 -19.92 2.66
N ARG A 166 -7.56 -20.36 1.51
CA ARG A 166 -6.79 -21.62 1.42
C ARG A 166 -5.43 -21.53 2.10
N ARG A 167 -4.84 -20.34 2.11
CA ARG A 167 -3.50 -20.08 2.69
C ARG A 167 -3.54 -19.06 3.81
N PHE A 168 -4.42 -19.28 4.77
CA PHE A 168 -4.55 -18.41 5.94
C PHE A 168 -3.25 -18.28 6.73
N GLY A 169 -2.47 -19.36 6.89
CA GLY A 169 -1.23 -19.30 7.67
C GLY A 169 -0.20 -18.32 7.09
N VAL A 170 0.00 -18.35 5.77
CA VAL A 170 0.91 -17.43 5.06
C VAL A 170 0.35 -16.01 5.07
N THR A 171 -0.96 -15.87 4.83
CA THR A 171 -1.64 -14.58 4.89
C THR A 171 -1.50 -13.92 6.25
N LEU A 172 -1.74 -14.67 7.34
CA LEU A 172 -1.62 -14.17 8.70
C LEU A 172 -0.16 -13.78 9.02
N GLN A 173 0.82 -14.57 8.57
CA GLN A 173 2.23 -14.21 8.73
C GLN A 173 2.56 -12.90 8.00
N TRP A 174 2.11 -12.74 6.76
CA TRP A 174 2.31 -11.50 6.00
C TRP A 174 1.65 -10.30 6.67
N MET A 175 0.42 -10.47 7.16
CA MET A 175 -0.31 -9.41 7.86
C MET A 175 0.40 -8.97 9.14
N LEU A 176 0.90 -9.92 9.95
CA LEU A 176 1.66 -9.60 11.16
C LEU A 176 2.95 -8.85 10.83
N VAL A 177 3.67 -9.28 9.80
CA VAL A 177 4.90 -8.61 9.35
C VAL A 177 4.61 -7.22 8.82
N MET A 178 3.56 -7.05 8.03
CA MET A 178 3.12 -5.75 7.53
C MET A 178 2.65 -4.84 8.66
N LEU A 179 1.96 -5.36 9.66
CA LEU A 179 1.54 -4.60 10.83
C LEU A 179 2.75 -4.05 11.59
N VAL A 180 3.75 -4.90 11.85
CA VAL A 180 5.01 -4.49 12.49
C VAL A 180 5.76 -3.47 11.64
N ALA A 181 5.84 -3.69 10.32
CA ALA A 181 6.48 -2.74 9.41
C ALA A 181 5.78 -1.37 9.44
N ASN A 182 4.44 -1.33 9.37
CA ASN A 182 3.67 -0.09 9.45
C ASN A 182 3.84 0.61 10.80
N LEU A 183 3.92 -0.13 11.91
CA LEU A 183 4.18 0.44 13.23
C LEU A 183 5.57 1.11 13.29
N ILE A 184 6.60 0.44 12.75
CA ILE A 184 7.95 0.99 12.65
C ILE A 184 7.93 2.25 11.78
N PHE A 185 7.32 2.21 10.59
CA PHE A 185 7.23 3.38 9.72
C PHE A 185 6.40 4.52 10.33
N GLY A 186 5.37 4.21 11.11
CA GLY A 186 4.60 5.19 11.87
C GLY A 186 5.45 5.93 12.90
N LEU A 187 6.35 5.23 13.59
CA LEU A 187 7.34 5.85 14.49
C LEU A 187 8.31 6.76 13.73
N PHE A 188 8.76 6.36 12.53
CA PHE A 188 9.60 7.21 11.68
C PHE A 188 8.88 8.48 11.23
N PHE A 189 7.58 8.39 10.91
CA PHE A 189 6.79 9.55 10.49
C PHE A 189 6.61 10.60 11.60
N LEU A 190 6.82 10.21 12.87
CA LEU A 190 6.80 11.11 14.02
C LEU A 190 7.97 12.09 14.03
N ILE A 191 9.07 11.77 13.33
CA ILE A 191 10.24 12.65 13.19
C ILE A 191 10.02 13.59 12.00
N PRO A 192 9.79 14.90 12.21
CA PRO A 192 9.51 15.82 11.13
C PRO A 192 10.71 15.96 10.17
N CYS A 193 10.41 16.24 8.90
CA CYS A 193 11.36 16.43 7.80
C CYS A 193 12.16 15.16 7.41
N ILE A 194 13.00 14.62 8.30
CA ILE A 194 13.83 13.45 8.02
C ILE A 194 12.97 12.19 7.91
N GLY A 195 12.01 12.02 8.82
CA GLY A 195 11.07 10.92 8.79
C GLY A 195 10.16 10.97 7.57
N TRP A 196 9.73 12.17 7.17
CA TRP A 196 8.81 12.34 6.03
C TRP A 196 9.49 12.11 4.68
N LEU A 197 10.79 12.41 4.56
CA LEU A 197 11.58 12.10 3.38
C LEU A 197 12.05 10.64 3.37
N GLY A 198 12.51 10.14 4.52
CA GLY A 198 13.06 8.78 4.65
C GLY A 198 12.00 7.68 4.62
N ALA A 199 10.80 7.93 5.17
CA ALA A 199 9.71 6.96 5.20
C ALA A 199 9.28 6.49 3.80
N PRO A 200 8.92 7.34 2.83
CA PRO A 200 8.55 6.88 1.49
C PRO A 200 9.73 6.18 0.78
N ALA A 201 10.96 6.63 1.01
CA ALA A 201 12.16 6.02 0.41
C ALA A 201 12.34 4.55 0.82
N LEU A 202 12.07 4.22 2.09
CA LEU A 202 12.25 2.88 2.65
C LEU A 202 10.96 2.05 2.64
N SER A 203 9.80 2.67 2.84
CA SER A 203 8.51 1.97 2.94
C SER A 203 8.10 1.36 1.61
N VAL A 204 8.24 2.07 0.48
CA VAL A 204 7.87 1.55 -0.85
C VAL A 204 8.66 0.27 -1.20
N PRO A 205 10.01 0.23 -1.08
CA PRO A 205 10.74 -1.00 -1.35
C PRO A 205 10.44 -2.11 -0.34
N VAL A 206 10.23 -1.81 0.94
CA VAL A 206 9.85 -2.84 1.92
C VAL A 206 8.47 -3.41 1.59
N VAL A 207 7.50 -2.57 1.25
CA VAL A 207 6.14 -2.99 0.89
C VAL A 207 6.16 -3.82 -0.39
N GLY A 208 6.92 -3.40 -1.41
CA GLY A 208 7.07 -4.15 -2.66
C GLY A 208 7.70 -5.52 -2.43
N TYR A 209 8.76 -5.59 -1.62
CA TYR A 209 9.42 -6.85 -1.29
C TYR A 209 8.52 -7.81 -0.52
N LEU A 210 7.82 -7.32 0.50
CA LEU A 210 6.90 -8.14 1.29
C LEU A 210 5.72 -8.63 0.43
N THR A 211 5.22 -7.80 -0.48
CA THR A 211 4.11 -8.16 -1.37
C THR A 211 4.53 -9.19 -2.42
N ALA A 212 5.72 -9.04 -3.02
CA ALA A 212 6.27 -10.04 -3.93
C ALA A 212 6.55 -11.39 -3.23
N LEU A 213 7.11 -11.34 -2.01
CA LEU A 213 7.35 -12.55 -1.21
C LEU A 213 6.04 -13.25 -0.83
N PHE A 214 4.99 -12.47 -0.57
CA PHE A 214 3.67 -12.99 -0.26
C PHE A 214 3.06 -13.76 -1.41
N ALA A 215 3.03 -13.16 -2.61
CA ALA A 215 2.56 -13.81 -3.81
C ALA A 215 3.35 -15.09 -4.10
N TYR A 216 4.68 -15.03 -4.01
CA TYR A 216 5.53 -16.21 -4.19
C TYR A 216 5.21 -17.34 -3.21
N GLN A 217 4.99 -17.04 -1.92
CA GLN A 217 4.64 -18.06 -0.91
C GLN A 217 3.22 -18.60 -1.06
N ILE A 218 2.31 -17.80 -1.63
CA ILE A 218 0.96 -18.23 -1.96
C ILE A 218 0.96 -19.16 -3.18
N ASP A 219 1.84 -18.95 -4.15
CA ASP A 219 1.86 -19.77 -5.37
C ASP A 219 2.67 -21.06 -5.22
N GLN A 220 3.60 -21.15 -4.26
CA GLN A 220 4.33 -22.39 -4.01
C GLN A 220 3.39 -23.53 -3.59
N PRO A 221 3.29 -24.66 -4.31
CA PRO A 221 2.51 -25.82 -3.87
C PRO A 221 3.02 -26.24 -2.49
N GLY A 222 2.11 -26.31 -1.51
CA GLY A 222 2.44 -26.54 -0.11
C GLY A 222 3.33 -27.77 0.06
N ARG A 223 4.39 -27.62 0.85
CA ARG A 223 4.97 -28.74 1.58
C ARG A 223 4.12 -29.00 2.82
#